data_AF-G8UMM2-F1
#
_entry.id   AF-G8UMM2-F1
#
_cell.length_a   1.000
_cell.length_b   1.000
_cell.length_c   1.000
_cell.angle_alpha   90.00
_cell.angle_beta   90.00
_cell.angle_gamma   90.00
#
_symmetry.space_group_name_H-M   'P 1'
#
loop_
_entity.id
_entity.type
_entity.pdbx_description
1 polymer ?
#
loop_
_entity_poly.entity_id
_entity_poly.type
_entity_poly.pdbx_seq_one_letter_code
_entity_poly.pdbx_strand_id
1 'polypeptide(L)'
;MGIKRLYLFLLKKFMPIFLMTFGICMFIVLMQFLWKYVDEMVGKGLEISVLLEMFFYAALSLVPMALPLAILLASLMTFGNLGEQLELLAMKSAGISLPRIMRPFIILLSFVAVGAFFFQNNIIPLSQVKMWTLLGSIRAKSPELQIPESTFSNQIEGYNLYVKRKDKDGRLNHLMIYDYSEGFNNAQVIVADSGRMKISADKQFLVLYLFEGKMFKNFNKDGIGSSEAIPYMKESFKVREMLIRFDSDFHRADESILQDRYIGKNLADLQSSIDSMTAHLDSIKQMNARAIYQQSYRKELEGAKEEDTVHTEEIPDFDRLCRELPPGRQVMLLRQAKNAIETTKSDYDFKAAVLSGDEKEMRRHHTEMHQKFTLSFACLIFFFIGAPLGAIIRKGGLGMPVVISIFLFIFYYVINNIGLKMASNGMWQPWQGMWLSSAVLLPLGIFLTYKASNDSVILNADTYVEGLKKLIGKRATRKIEKKEVIMFHVDNAIWGAQIERLKEQCETYLKTSGQWMPYFRFWEQGGRDPEAERISVQLEELVTEGSNSDRHLVLNKLMDYPILNGYYPIHFRISRTVGKILGWLFPIGLPIYLLATYRRKLLLHDIRTMTQVSNELLNILKNETYEPNEHD
;
A
#
# COMPACT_ATOMS: atom_id res chain seq x y z
N MET A 1 35.50 21.46 26.80
CA MET A 1 36.17 20.55 25.85
C MET A 1 35.45 19.20 25.64
N GLY A 2 34.78 18.61 26.64
CA GLY A 2 34.18 17.26 26.54
C GLY A 2 33.03 17.06 25.52
N ILE A 3 32.11 18.04 25.38
CA ILE A 3 30.93 17.90 24.49
C ILE A 3 31.33 17.78 23.02
N LYS A 4 32.35 18.53 22.57
CA LYS A 4 32.85 18.44 21.19
C LYS A 4 33.48 17.07 20.89
N ARG A 5 34.18 16.47 21.85
CA ARG A 5 34.77 15.12 21.69
C ARG A 5 33.71 14.04 21.62
N LEU A 6 32.66 14.12 22.45
CA LEU A 6 31.52 13.20 22.38
C LEU A 6 30.81 13.27 21.03
N TYR A 7 30.56 14.47 20.52
CA TYR A 7 29.88 14.65 19.23
C TYR A 7 30.71 14.10 18.08
N LEU A 8 32.03 14.33 18.10
CA LEU A 8 32.93 13.76 17.10
C LEU A 8 32.97 12.23 17.16
N PHE A 9 33.00 11.65 18.36
CA PHE A 9 32.94 10.20 18.56
C PHE A 9 31.65 9.59 17.99
N LEU A 10 30.50 10.20 18.30
CA LEU A 10 29.18 9.78 17.81
C LEU A 10 29.09 9.86 16.28
N LEU A 11 29.54 10.97 15.69
CA LEU A 11 29.57 11.14 14.23
C LEU A 11 30.52 10.14 13.55
N LYS A 12 31.67 9.85 14.16
CA LYS A 12 32.63 8.86 13.64
C LYS A 12 32.07 7.44 13.62
N LYS A 13 31.17 7.10 14.56
CA LYS A 13 30.44 5.82 14.54
C LYS A 13 29.29 5.81 13.52
N PHE A 14 28.55 6.91 13.40
CA PHE A 14 27.38 6.97 12.51
C PHE A 14 27.75 7.04 11.03
N MET A 15 28.74 7.85 10.63
CA MET A 15 29.02 8.11 9.22
C MET A 15 29.34 6.86 8.40
N PRO A 16 30.20 5.92 8.86
CA PRO A 16 30.46 4.68 8.14
C PRO A 16 29.22 3.78 8.03
N ILE A 17 28.43 3.68 9.11
CA ILE A 17 27.19 2.89 9.13
C ILE A 17 26.18 3.49 8.14
N PHE A 18 26.06 4.82 8.10
CA PHE A 18 25.19 5.52 7.17
C PHE A 18 25.59 5.31 5.71
N LEU A 19 26.88 5.43 5.37
CA LEU A 19 27.35 5.21 4.00
C LEU A 19 27.18 3.75 3.56
N MET A 20 27.46 2.79 4.45
CA MET A 20 27.28 1.37 4.17
C MET A 20 25.80 1.01 3.97
N THR A 21 24.93 1.45 4.87
CA THR A 21 23.48 1.20 4.78
C THR A 21 22.88 1.89 3.56
N PHE A 22 23.31 3.11 3.22
CA PHE A 22 22.92 3.79 2.00
C PHE A 22 23.35 3.01 0.75
N GLY A 23 24.59 2.56 0.68
CA GLY A 23 25.09 1.73 -0.42
C GLY A 23 24.30 0.42 -0.59
N ILE A 24 24.02 -0.28 0.51
CA ILE A 24 23.21 -1.50 0.49
C ILE A 24 21.78 -1.22 0.03
N CYS A 25 21.13 -0.18 0.56
CA CYS A 25 19.77 0.19 0.17
C CYS A 25 19.70 0.61 -1.31
N MET A 26 20.65 1.42 -1.77
CA MET A 26 20.75 1.83 -3.17
C MET A 26 20.95 0.63 -4.08
N PHE A 27 21.82 -0.31 -3.71
CA PHE A 27 22.04 -1.55 -4.46
C PHE A 27 20.77 -2.41 -4.54
N ILE A 28 20.06 -2.62 -3.42
CA ILE A 28 18.81 -3.40 -3.39
C ILE A 28 17.76 -2.77 -4.31
N VAL A 29 17.55 -1.45 -4.22
CA VAL A 29 16.56 -0.75 -5.03
C VAL A 29 16.97 -0.74 -6.51
N LEU A 30 18.27 -0.62 -6.81
CA LEU A 30 18.79 -0.72 -8.18
C LEU A 30 18.62 -2.13 -8.76
N MET A 31 18.84 -3.18 -7.96
CA MET A 31 18.57 -4.55 -8.38
C MET A 31 17.07 -4.80 -8.64
N GLN A 32 16.20 -4.25 -7.80
CA GLN A 32 14.75 -4.29 -8.05
C GLN A 32 14.40 -3.62 -9.39
N PHE A 33 15.01 -2.48 -9.68
CA PHE A 33 14.85 -1.80 -10.98
C PHE A 33 15.34 -2.68 -12.13
N LEU A 34 16.52 -3.29 -12.00
CA LEU A 34 17.08 -4.17 -13.03
C LEU A 34 16.14 -5.33 -13.34
N TRP A 35 15.62 -6.01 -12.31
CA TRP A 35 14.63 -7.07 -12.48
C TRP A 35 13.34 -6.61 -13.18
N LYS A 36 12.88 -5.40 -12.89
CA LYS A 36 11.67 -4.84 -13.50
C LYS A 36 11.83 -4.56 -14.99
N TYR A 37 13.04 -4.21 -15.44
CA TYR A 37 13.31 -3.76 -16.80
C TYR A 37 14.29 -4.65 -17.58
N VAL A 38 14.66 -5.81 -17.03
CA VAL A 38 15.62 -6.74 -17.65
C VAL A 38 15.16 -7.19 -19.04
N ASP A 39 13.87 -7.51 -19.20
CA ASP A 39 13.27 -7.94 -20.47
C ASP A 39 13.32 -6.84 -21.54
N GLU A 40 13.37 -5.57 -21.11
CA GLU A 40 13.48 -4.44 -22.02
C GLU A 40 14.94 -4.18 -22.47
N MET A 41 15.92 -4.78 -21.81
CA MET A 41 17.35 -4.54 -22.05
C MET A 41 18.06 -5.73 -22.69
N VAL A 42 17.72 -6.96 -22.26
CA VAL A 42 18.40 -8.18 -22.67
C VAL A 42 18.03 -8.54 -24.11
N GLY A 43 19.03 -8.90 -24.91
CA GLY A 43 18.83 -9.40 -26.29
C GLY A 43 18.71 -8.33 -27.37
N LYS A 44 18.80 -7.03 -27.04
CA LYS A 44 18.61 -5.93 -28.00
C LYS A 44 19.88 -5.35 -28.65
N GLY A 45 21.04 -5.96 -28.41
CA GLY A 45 22.32 -5.48 -28.95
C GLY A 45 22.62 -4.02 -28.56
N LEU A 46 22.33 -3.65 -27.31
CA LEU A 46 22.65 -2.32 -26.78
C LEU A 46 24.15 -2.23 -26.50
N GLU A 47 24.72 -1.07 -26.81
CA GLU A 47 26.11 -0.77 -26.44
C GLU A 47 26.23 -0.70 -24.91
N ILE A 48 27.31 -1.23 -24.36
CA ILE A 48 27.56 -1.26 -22.91
C ILE A 48 27.60 0.16 -22.32
N SER A 49 28.07 1.15 -23.10
CA SER A 49 28.10 2.57 -22.73
C SER A 49 26.69 3.11 -22.42
N VAL A 50 25.71 2.82 -23.27
CA VAL A 50 24.30 3.24 -23.10
C VAL A 50 23.68 2.58 -21.86
N LEU A 51 23.98 1.30 -21.63
CA LEU A 51 23.52 0.60 -20.42
C LEU A 51 24.11 1.23 -19.15
N LEU A 52 25.42 1.55 -19.16
CA LEU A 52 26.09 2.16 -18.01
C LEU A 52 25.57 3.59 -17.72
N GLU A 53 25.37 4.40 -18.76
CA GLU A 53 24.75 5.73 -18.64
C GLU A 53 23.33 5.64 -18.05
N MET A 54 22.52 4.70 -18.54
CA MET A 54 21.18 4.47 -18.02
C MET A 54 21.20 3.97 -16.57
N PHE A 55 22.09 3.05 -16.19
CA PHE A 55 22.23 2.61 -14.80
C PHE A 55 22.64 3.76 -13.87
N PHE A 56 23.50 4.66 -14.35
CA PHE A 56 23.87 5.86 -13.61
C PHE A 56 22.65 6.75 -13.33
N TYR A 57 21.87 7.10 -14.35
CA TYR A 57 20.66 7.91 -14.16
C TYR A 57 19.56 7.19 -13.36
N ALA A 58 19.47 5.86 -13.47
CA ALA A 58 18.59 5.05 -12.63
C ALA A 58 18.99 5.12 -11.16
N ALA A 59 20.28 4.96 -10.86
CA ALA A 59 20.79 5.08 -9.49
C ALA A 59 20.47 6.46 -8.89
N LEU A 60 20.68 7.54 -9.65
CA LEU A 60 20.34 8.91 -9.23
C LEU A 60 18.83 9.07 -8.98
N SER A 61 17.99 8.53 -9.87
CA SER A 61 16.53 8.61 -9.77
C SER A 61 15.95 7.82 -8.59
N LEU A 62 16.68 6.83 -8.06
CA LEU A 62 16.25 5.96 -6.96
C LEU A 62 16.73 6.44 -5.58
N VAL A 63 17.60 7.46 -5.52
CA VAL A 63 18.07 8.06 -4.25
C VAL A 63 16.93 8.46 -3.30
N PRO A 64 15.82 9.09 -3.76
CA PRO A 64 14.69 9.44 -2.89
C PRO A 64 14.05 8.26 -2.15
N MET A 65 14.11 7.06 -2.74
CA MET A 65 13.57 5.86 -2.10
C MET A 65 14.58 5.23 -1.13
N ALA A 66 15.87 5.25 -1.49
CA ALA A 66 16.94 4.65 -0.71
C ALA A 66 17.34 5.49 0.53
N LEU A 67 17.33 6.81 0.43
CA LEU A 67 17.86 7.71 1.46
C LEU A 67 17.08 7.63 2.80
N PRO A 68 15.74 7.71 2.86
CA PRO A 68 15.02 7.64 4.13
C PRO A 68 15.14 6.27 4.81
N LEU A 69 15.15 5.20 4.00
CA LEU A 69 15.38 3.83 4.47
C LEU A 69 16.78 3.67 5.07
N ALA A 70 17.80 4.22 4.42
CA ALA A 70 19.17 4.20 4.90
C ALA A 70 19.33 4.97 6.22
N ILE A 71 18.70 6.15 6.35
CA ILE A 71 18.73 6.93 7.60
C ILE A 71 18.05 6.16 8.75
N LEU A 72 16.91 5.51 8.48
CA LEU A 72 16.22 4.69 9.46
C LEU A 72 17.13 3.55 9.95
N LEU A 73 17.68 2.76 9.03
CA LEU A 73 18.58 1.64 9.36
C LEU A 73 19.85 2.12 10.07
N ALA A 74 20.50 3.17 9.57
CA ALA A 74 21.73 3.69 10.14
C ALA A 74 21.54 4.21 11.56
N SER A 75 20.45 4.96 11.79
CA SER A 75 20.14 5.49 13.12
C SER A 75 19.82 4.35 14.09
N LEU A 76 19.01 3.39 13.67
CA LEU A 76 18.63 2.27 14.51
C LEU A 76 19.83 1.37 14.86
N MET A 77 20.69 1.06 13.88
CA MET A 77 21.93 0.31 14.11
C MET A 77 22.91 1.08 14.99
N THR A 78 23.08 2.38 14.77
CA THR A 78 24.02 3.19 15.57
C THR A 78 23.58 3.23 17.04
N PHE A 79 22.33 3.57 17.32
CA PHE A 79 21.82 3.62 18.70
C PHE A 79 21.66 2.23 19.32
N GLY A 80 21.37 1.21 18.52
CA GLY A 80 21.36 -0.20 18.95
C GLY A 80 22.74 -0.67 19.39
N ASN A 81 23.76 -0.46 18.57
CA ASN A 81 25.15 -0.82 18.89
C ASN A 81 25.68 -0.05 20.11
N LEU A 82 25.35 1.25 20.23
CA LEU A 82 25.67 2.04 21.42
C LEU A 82 24.98 1.48 22.68
N GLY A 83 23.75 0.96 22.55
CA GLY A 83 23.02 0.31 23.63
C GLY A 83 23.62 -1.05 24.02
N GLU A 84 23.98 -1.86 23.04
CA GLU A 84 24.57 -3.20 23.22
C GLU A 84 25.96 -3.14 23.86
N GLN A 85 26.81 -2.20 23.44
CA GLN A 85 28.14 -1.96 24.00
C GLN A 85 28.10 -1.23 25.36
N LEU A 86 26.91 -1.00 25.94
CA LEU A 86 26.69 -0.23 27.17
C LEU A 86 27.22 1.21 27.14
N GLU A 87 27.66 1.72 25.99
CA GLU A 87 28.15 3.09 25.84
C GLU A 87 27.01 4.10 26.05
N LEU A 88 25.82 3.81 25.52
CA LEU A 88 24.64 4.64 25.71
C LEU A 88 24.23 4.69 27.19
N LEU A 89 24.34 3.57 27.89
CA LEU A 89 24.06 3.49 29.33
C LEU A 89 25.07 4.34 30.11
N ALA A 90 26.36 4.21 29.82
CA ALA A 90 27.42 4.98 30.46
C ALA A 90 27.23 6.49 30.26
N MET A 91 26.86 6.93 29.05
CA MET A 91 26.54 8.34 28.77
C MET A 91 25.35 8.85 29.59
N LYS A 92 24.28 8.04 29.72
CA LYS A 92 23.11 8.40 30.53
C LYS A 92 23.44 8.45 32.02
N SER A 93 24.23 7.51 32.53
CA SER A 93 24.73 7.50 33.92
C SER A 93 25.64 8.70 34.22
N ALA A 94 26.34 9.24 33.23
CA ALA A 94 27.09 10.49 33.33
C ALA A 94 26.21 11.76 33.30
N GLY A 95 24.88 11.62 33.36
CA GLY A 95 23.92 12.73 33.36
C GLY A 95 23.62 13.33 31.98
N ILE A 96 24.00 12.66 30.89
CA ILE A 96 23.73 13.13 29.53
C ILE A 96 22.38 12.59 29.06
N SER A 97 21.40 13.47 28.86
CA SER A 97 20.08 13.09 28.36
C SER A 97 20.13 12.58 26.91
N LEU A 98 19.21 11.66 26.56
CA LEU A 98 19.14 11.08 25.21
C LEU A 98 18.99 12.14 24.09
N PRO A 99 18.15 13.19 24.23
CA PRO A 99 18.08 14.25 23.22
C PRO A 99 19.41 14.98 23.01
N ARG A 100 20.25 15.10 24.05
CA ARG A 100 21.57 15.74 23.94
C ARG A 100 22.57 14.86 23.19
N ILE A 101 22.44 13.53 23.27
CA ILE A 101 23.20 12.54 22.48
C ILE A 101 22.74 12.57 21.01
N MET A 102 21.45 12.79 20.75
CA MET A 102 20.89 12.86 19.40
C MET A 102 21.24 14.15 18.63
N ARG A 103 21.48 15.28 19.33
CA ARG A 103 21.80 16.59 18.73
C ARG A 103 22.82 16.58 17.58
N PRO A 104 24.02 15.98 17.69
CA PRO A 104 24.98 15.97 16.58
C PRO A 104 24.43 15.28 15.33
N PHE A 105 23.62 14.23 15.48
CA PHE A 105 22.97 13.56 14.36
C PHE A 105 21.83 14.39 13.77
N ILE A 106 21.03 15.07 14.61
CA ILE A 106 19.97 15.98 14.14
C ILE A 106 20.57 17.08 13.26
N ILE A 107 21.69 17.69 13.70
CA ILE A 107 22.37 18.72 12.92
C ILE A 107 22.86 18.15 11.59
N LEU A 108 23.56 17.02 11.61
CA LEU A 108 24.05 16.36 10.40
C LEU A 108 22.90 16.04 9.43
N LEU A 109 21.82 15.43 9.93
CA LEU A 109 20.70 15.01 9.10
C LEU A 109 19.82 16.17 8.63
N SER A 110 19.84 17.30 9.34
CA SER A 110 19.25 18.55 8.83
C SER A 110 20.02 19.05 7.60
N PHE A 111 21.36 19.00 7.62
CA PHE A 111 22.16 19.30 6.43
C PHE A 111 21.92 18.29 5.29
N VAL A 112 21.79 16.99 5.60
CA VAL A 112 21.45 15.97 4.60
C VAL A 112 20.06 16.22 4.02
N ALA A 113 19.07 16.61 4.83
CA ALA A 113 17.72 16.91 4.35
C ALA A 113 17.70 18.15 3.43
N VAL A 114 18.46 19.20 3.76
CA VAL A 114 18.62 20.36 2.87
C VAL A 114 19.31 19.96 1.57
N GLY A 115 20.37 19.16 1.64
CA GLY A 115 21.04 18.62 0.45
C GLY A 115 20.10 17.75 -0.41
N ALA A 116 19.26 16.93 0.23
CA ALA A 116 18.26 16.10 -0.45
C ALA A 116 17.20 16.94 -1.15
N PHE A 117 16.77 18.07 -0.56
CA PHE A 117 15.87 19.02 -1.22
C PHE A 117 16.48 19.58 -2.50
N PHE A 118 17.72 20.08 -2.45
CA PHE A 118 18.41 20.57 -3.65
C PHE A 118 18.62 19.47 -4.69
N PHE A 119 18.97 18.27 -4.25
CA PHE A 119 19.10 17.11 -5.13
C PHE A 119 17.77 16.82 -5.83
N GLN A 120 16.66 16.85 -5.12
CA GLN A 120 15.34 16.59 -5.70
C GLN A 120 14.79 17.74 -6.54
N ASN A 121 15.20 18.98 -6.26
CA ASN A 121 14.79 20.13 -7.03
C ASN A 121 15.56 20.23 -8.36
N ASN A 122 16.86 19.93 -8.36
CA ASN A 122 17.74 20.22 -9.50
C ASN A 122 18.23 18.95 -10.23
N ILE A 123 18.65 17.92 -9.50
CA ILE A 123 19.32 16.75 -10.09
C ILE A 123 18.30 15.68 -10.51
N ILE A 124 17.27 15.44 -9.70
CA ILE A 124 16.24 14.44 -9.99
C ILE A 124 15.49 14.71 -11.29
N PRO A 125 15.01 15.94 -11.59
CA PRO A 125 14.26 16.17 -12.83
C PRO A 125 15.09 15.87 -14.08
N LEU A 126 16.36 16.32 -14.09
CA LEU A 126 17.31 16.02 -15.16
C LEU A 126 17.59 14.52 -15.29
N SER A 127 17.78 13.84 -14.17
CA SER A 127 18.06 12.40 -14.15
C SER A 127 16.86 11.59 -14.62
N GLN A 128 15.65 11.97 -14.22
CA GLN A 128 14.43 11.29 -14.60
C GLN A 128 14.10 11.50 -16.08
N VAL A 129 14.24 12.72 -16.62
CA VAL A 129 14.05 12.99 -18.05
C VAL A 129 14.99 12.11 -18.87
N LYS A 130 16.29 12.13 -18.57
CA LYS A 130 17.28 11.31 -19.27
C LYS A 130 17.04 9.81 -19.11
N MET A 131 16.63 9.35 -17.93
CA MET A 131 16.31 7.95 -17.69
C MET A 131 15.11 7.51 -18.55
N TRP A 132 14.02 8.28 -18.56
CA TRP A 132 12.81 7.93 -19.30
C TRP A 132 12.97 8.08 -20.81
N THR A 133 13.75 9.06 -21.30
CA THR A 133 14.09 9.14 -22.73
C THR A 133 14.94 7.95 -23.17
N LEU A 134 15.99 7.60 -22.42
CA LEU A 134 16.83 6.44 -22.72
C LEU A 134 16.02 5.15 -22.71
N LEU A 135 15.18 4.94 -21.69
CA LEU A 135 14.31 3.76 -21.60
C LEU A 135 13.32 3.70 -22.78
N GLY A 136 12.72 4.84 -23.14
CA GLY A 136 11.85 4.95 -24.32
C GLY A 136 12.56 4.62 -25.63
N SER A 137 13.80 5.11 -25.78
CA SER A 137 14.65 4.86 -26.95
C SER A 137 15.06 3.37 -27.03
N ILE A 138 15.35 2.74 -25.90
CA ILE A 138 15.64 1.30 -25.79
C ILE A 138 14.41 0.45 -26.14
N ARG A 139 13.21 0.90 -25.76
CA ARG A 139 11.95 0.25 -26.15
C ARG A 139 11.72 0.35 -27.66
N ALA A 140 11.95 1.52 -28.25
CA ALA A 140 11.77 1.77 -29.68
C ALA A 140 12.74 0.96 -30.56
N LYS A 141 13.96 0.66 -30.09
CA LYS A 141 14.99 -0.05 -30.86
C LYS A 141 14.64 -1.49 -31.25
N SER A 142 13.72 -2.17 -30.56
CA SER A 142 13.39 -3.58 -30.88
C SER A 142 11.91 -3.90 -30.64
N PRO A 143 11.02 -3.52 -31.58
CA PRO A 143 9.59 -3.82 -31.51
C PRO A 143 9.26 -5.30 -31.72
N GLU A 144 10.20 -6.12 -32.22
CA GLU A 144 10.01 -7.55 -32.48
C GLU A 144 9.57 -8.36 -31.24
N LEU A 145 9.93 -7.89 -30.04
CA LEU A 145 9.69 -8.60 -28.78
C LEU A 145 8.29 -8.37 -28.19
N GLN A 146 7.52 -7.37 -28.65
CA GLN A 146 6.39 -6.84 -27.87
C GLN A 146 5.01 -6.85 -28.56
N ILE A 147 4.79 -7.51 -29.70
CA ILE A 147 3.40 -7.65 -30.20
C ILE A 147 2.61 -8.53 -29.21
N PRO A 148 1.65 -7.97 -28.44
CA PRO A 148 0.86 -8.74 -27.50
C PRO A 148 -0.06 -9.71 -28.25
N GLU A 149 -0.26 -10.90 -27.71
CA GLU A 149 -1.24 -11.83 -28.25
C GLU A 149 -2.66 -11.29 -28.03
N SER A 150 -3.54 -11.55 -29.00
CA SER A 150 -4.97 -11.25 -28.93
C SER A 150 -5.33 -9.79 -28.67
N THR A 151 -4.42 -8.85 -28.97
CA THR A 151 -4.67 -7.40 -28.88
C THR A 151 -4.12 -6.70 -30.11
N PHE A 152 -4.83 -5.67 -30.59
CA PHE A 152 -4.35 -4.79 -31.66
C PHE A 152 -3.18 -3.94 -31.16
N SER A 153 -2.07 -3.94 -31.91
CA SER A 153 -0.83 -3.28 -31.55
C SER A 153 -0.41 -2.27 -32.61
N ASN A 154 -0.25 -1.01 -32.18
CA ASN A 154 0.19 0.11 -33.02
C ASN A 154 1.71 0.39 -32.83
N GLN A 155 2.52 -0.65 -32.60
CA GLN A 155 3.96 -0.48 -32.32
C GLN A 155 4.79 -0.11 -33.55
N ILE A 156 4.23 -0.30 -34.74
CA ILE A 156 4.86 0.04 -36.01
C ILE A 156 4.11 1.24 -36.57
N GLU A 157 4.82 2.32 -36.89
CA GLU A 157 4.20 3.53 -37.42
C GLU A 157 3.47 3.26 -38.74
N GLY A 158 2.21 3.67 -38.85
CA GLY A 158 1.38 3.41 -40.02
C GLY A 158 0.76 2.01 -40.11
N TYR A 159 1.05 1.11 -39.16
CA TYR A 159 0.51 -0.27 -39.16
C TYR A 159 -0.13 -0.63 -37.82
N ASN A 160 -1.33 -1.21 -37.86
CA ASN A 160 -1.97 -1.80 -36.69
C ASN A 160 -2.08 -3.32 -36.88
N LEU A 161 -1.38 -4.08 -36.03
CA LEU A 161 -1.22 -5.51 -36.15
C LEU A 161 -1.94 -6.24 -35.01
N TYR A 162 -2.74 -7.24 -35.37
CA TYR A 162 -3.34 -8.19 -34.46
C TYR A 162 -2.77 -9.58 -34.73
N VAL A 163 -2.35 -10.27 -33.67
CA VAL A 163 -1.83 -11.64 -33.74
C VAL A 163 -2.59 -12.47 -32.73
N LYS A 164 -3.24 -13.55 -33.17
CA LYS A 164 -4.01 -14.41 -32.28
C LYS A 164 -3.12 -15.19 -31.32
N ARG A 165 -2.02 -15.75 -31.81
CA ARG A 165 -1.08 -16.56 -31.02
C ARG A 165 0.34 -16.43 -31.56
N LYS A 166 1.34 -16.35 -30.69
CA LYS A 166 2.75 -16.30 -31.03
C LYS A 166 3.45 -17.54 -30.48
N ASP A 167 4.10 -18.30 -31.36
CA ASP A 167 4.90 -19.44 -30.94
C ASP A 167 6.28 -19.00 -30.42
N LYS A 168 6.91 -19.83 -29.58
CA LYS A 168 8.23 -19.57 -28.99
C LYS A 168 9.33 -19.35 -30.04
N ASP A 169 9.14 -19.88 -31.25
CA ASP A 169 10.07 -19.76 -32.38
C ASP A 169 9.90 -18.44 -33.17
N GLY A 170 9.03 -17.54 -32.72
CA GLY A 170 8.76 -16.24 -33.37
C GLY A 170 7.83 -16.32 -34.59
N ARG A 171 7.10 -17.42 -34.75
CA ARG A 171 6.00 -17.53 -35.73
C ARG A 171 4.73 -16.90 -35.14
N LEU A 172 4.09 -16.06 -35.93
CA LEU A 172 2.84 -15.39 -35.60
C LEU A 172 1.73 -16.17 -36.32
N ASN A 173 0.74 -16.64 -35.57
CA ASN A 173 -0.38 -17.41 -36.10
C ASN A 173 -1.65 -16.55 -36.08
N HIS A 174 -2.34 -16.55 -37.21
CA HIS A 174 -3.54 -15.77 -37.54
C HIS A 174 -3.32 -14.28 -37.28
N LEU A 175 -2.83 -13.62 -38.32
CA LEU A 175 -2.49 -12.20 -38.31
C LEU A 175 -3.57 -11.40 -39.04
N MET A 176 -3.86 -10.21 -38.52
CA MET A 176 -4.62 -9.19 -39.21
C MET A 176 -3.85 -7.88 -39.13
N ILE A 177 -3.59 -7.26 -40.27
CA ILE A 177 -2.81 -6.04 -40.40
C ILE A 177 -3.68 -5.00 -41.06
N TYR A 178 -3.86 -3.87 -40.38
CA TYR A 178 -4.35 -2.64 -40.99
C TYR A 178 -3.15 -1.79 -41.35
N ASP A 179 -2.99 -1.48 -42.62
CA ASP A 179 -1.94 -0.61 -43.12
C ASP A 179 -2.55 0.73 -43.54
N TYR A 180 -2.11 1.77 -42.84
CA TYR A 180 -2.48 3.18 -42.99
C TYR A 180 -1.32 4.02 -43.54
N SER A 181 -0.28 3.41 -44.11
CA SER A 181 0.90 4.11 -44.65
C SER A 181 0.56 5.13 -45.74
N GLU A 182 -0.50 4.88 -46.52
CA GLU A 182 -1.04 5.80 -47.54
C GLU A 182 -2.17 6.72 -47.02
N GLY A 183 -2.33 6.82 -45.70
CA GLY A 183 -3.35 7.63 -45.03
C GLY A 183 -4.61 6.86 -44.62
N PHE A 184 -5.37 7.41 -43.67
CA PHE A 184 -6.53 6.74 -43.04
C PHE A 184 -7.64 6.37 -44.04
N ASN A 185 -7.80 7.16 -45.10
CA ASN A 185 -8.83 6.95 -46.12
C ASN A 185 -8.47 5.84 -47.13
N ASN A 186 -7.19 5.47 -47.24
CA ASN A 186 -6.70 4.44 -48.18
C ASN A 186 -6.26 3.17 -47.45
N ALA A 187 -6.85 2.91 -46.28
CA ALA A 187 -6.48 1.78 -45.43
C ALA A 187 -6.63 0.44 -46.17
N GLN A 188 -5.58 -0.37 -46.13
CA GLN A 188 -5.60 -1.73 -46.63
C GLN A 188 -5.62 -2.73 -45.48
N VAL A 189 -6.38 -3.82 -45.66
CA VAL A 189 -6.53 -4.86 -44.65
C VAL A 189 -5.91 -6.14 -45.18
N ILE A 190 -4.98 -6.71 -44.43
CA ILE A 190 -4.29 -7.95 -44.77
C ILE A 190 -4.57 -8.97 -43.68
N VAL A 191 -5.08 -10.14 -44.06
CA VAL A 191 -5.31 -11.26 -43.15
C VAL A 191 -4.45 -12.43 -43.62
N ALA A 192 -3.67 -13.04 -42.73
CA ALA A 192 -2.80 -14.16 -43.06
C ALA A 192 -2.91 -15.27 -42.00
N ASP A 193 -2.76 -16.53 -42.42
CA ASP A 193 -2.81 -17.66 -41.50
C ASP A 193 -1.55 -17.75 -40.63
N SER A 194 -0.37 -17.49 -41.20
CA SER A 194 0.85 -17.38 -40.41
C SER A 194 1.82 -16.34 -40.96
N GLY A 195 2.78 -15.94 -40.13
CA GLY A 195 3.73 -14.91 -40.48
C GLY A 195 4.98 -14.95 -39.62
N ARG A 196 6.05 -14.34 -40.11
CA ARG A 196 7.32 -14.22 -39.41
C ARG A 196 7.91 -12.84 -39.66
N MET A 197 8.45 -12.25 -38.62
CA MET A 197 9.09 -10.93 -38.68
C MET A 197 10.60 -11.10 -38.55
N LYS A 198 11.35 -10.37 -39.36
CA LYS A 198 12.81 -10.29 -39.27
C LYS A 198 13.26 -8.88 -39.65
N ILE A 199 14.24 -8.35 -38.93
CA ILE A 199 15.00 -7.19 -39.40
C ILE A 199 15.90 -7.60 -40.58
N SER A 200 15.93 -6.75 -41.62
CA SER A 200 16.80 -6.91 -42.79
C SER A 200 18.29 -6.88 -42.39
N ALA A 201 19.18 -7.46 -43.20
CA ALA A 201 20.62 -7.48 -42.94
C ALA A 201 21.22 -6.07 -42.77
N ASP A 202 20.71 -5.11 -43.54
CA ASP A 202 21.11 -3.69 -43.49
C ASP A 202 20.44 -2.93 -42.33
N LYS A 203 19.54 -3.59 -41.59
CA LYS A 203 18.77 -3.08 -40.46
C LYS A 203 17.92 -1.81 -40.70
N GLN A 204 17.67 -1.47 -41.96
CA GLN A 204 16.82 -0.34 -42.38
C GLN A 204 15.36 -0.72 -42.68
N PHE A 205 15.07 -2.02 -42.68
CA PHE A 205 13.75 -2.54 -42.97
C PHE A 205 13.39 -3.64 -41.99
N LEU A 206 12.16 -3.60 -41.51
CA LEU A 206 11.51 -4.71 -40.84
C LEU A 206 10.74 -5.48 -41.92
N VAL A 207 11.15 -6.73 -42.14
CA VAL A 207 10.60 -7.62 -43.16
C VAL A 207 9.56 -8.52 -42.50
N LEU A 208 8.32 -8.38 -42.93
CA LEU A 208 7.22 -9.24 -42.50
C LEU A 208 6.90 -10.24 -43.62
N TYR A 209 7.25 -11.50 -43.36
CA TYR A 209 6.87 -12.63 -44.19
C TYR A 209 5.48 -13.10 -43.78
N LEU A 210 4.53 -13.06 -44.71
CA LEU A 210 3.16 -13.52 -44.51
C LEU A 210 2.91 -14.74 -45.37
N PHE A 211 2.29 -15.77 -44.78
CA PHE A 211 1.98 -17.04 -45.42
C PHE A 211 0.47 -17.21 -45.48
N GLU A 212 -0.01 -17.61 -46.65
CA GLU A 212 -1.42 -17.91 -46.95
C GLU A 212 -2.38 -16.83 -46.45
N GLY A 213 -2.47 -15.74 -47.21
CA GLY A 213 -3.25 -14.58 -46.82
C GLY A 213 -4.09 -13.97 -47.94
N LYS A 214 -4.95 -13.05 -47.52
CA LYS A 214 -5.83 -12.26 -48.36
C LYS A 214 -5.64 -10.79 -48.02
N MET A 215 -5.51 -9.95 -49.04
CA MET A 215 -5.48 -8.51 -48.91
C MET A 215 -6.75 -7.91 -49.52
N PHE A 216 -7.28 -6.90 -48.86
CA PHE A 216 -8.42 -6.11 -49.30
C PHE A 216 -8.04 -4.63 -49.26
N LYS A 217 -8.23 -3.93 -50.39
CA LYS A 217 -8.02 -2.49 -50.52
C LYS A 217 -9.20 -1.86 -51.27
N ASN A 218 -9.71 -0.75 -50.76
CA ASN A 218 -10.68 0.07 -51.47
C ASN A 218 -9.94 1.19 -52.22
N PHE A 219 -10.37 1.50 -53.44
CA PHE A 219 -9.88 2.68 -54.15
C PHE A 219 -10.87 3.82 -53.95
N ASN A 220 -10.39 4.97 -53.46
CA ASN A 220 -11.22 6.17 -53.38
C ASN A 220 -11.40 6.80 -54.77
N LYS A 221 -12.62 7.27 -55.06
CA LYS A 221 -12.85 8.29 -56.08
C LYS A 221 -12.88 9.64 -55.33
N ASP A 222 -11.95 10.55 -55.62
CA ASP A 222 -11.95 11.93 -55.09
C ASP A 222 -13.06 12.82 -55.69
N GLY A 223 -14.23 12.23 -56.01
CA GLY A 223 -15.37 12.91 -56.62
C GLY A 223 -16.61 12.81 -55.75
N ILE A 224 -17.01 13.92 -55.13
CA ILE A 224 -18.29 14.06 -54.44
C ILE A 224 -19.41 13.91 -55.48
N GLY A 225 -20.13 12.78 -55.47
CA GLY A 225 -21.44 12.69 -56.14
C GLY A 225 -21.81 11.42 -56.93
N SER A 226 -20.97 10.39 -57.07
CA SER A 226 -21.36 9.18 -57.82
C SER A 226 -21.84 8.05 -56.90
N SER A 227 -23.15 7.73 -56.95
CA SER A 227 -23.78 6.54 -56.35
C SER A 227 -23.43 5.24 -57.10
N GLU A 228 -22.15 5.06 -57.44
CA GLU A 228 -21.63 3.83 -58.08
C GLU A 228 -20.81 3.02 -57.07
N ALA A 229 -20.79 1.70 -57.26
CA ALA A 229 -20.03 0.79 -56.42
C ALA A 229 -18.54 1.19 -56.35
N ILE A 230 -18.01 1.32 -55.13
CA ILE A 230 -16.60 1.63 -54.89
C ILE A 230 -15.77 0.44 -55.41
N PRO A 231 -14.85 0.66 -56.38
CA PRO A 231 -13.99 -0.41 -56.85
C PRO A 231 -13.08 -0.87 -55.71
N TYR A 232 -13.00 -2.18 -55.51
CA TYR A 232 -12.17 -2.81 -54.50
C TYR A 232 -11.23 -3.83 -55.15
N MET A 233 -10.05 -4.00 -54.56
CA MET A 233 -9.10 -5.03 -54.91
C MET A 233 -9.09 -6.11 -53.83
N LYS A 234 -9.24 -7.37 -54.26
CA LYS A 234 -8.98 -8.55 -53.42
C LYS A 234 -7.81 -9.31 -54.01
N GLU A 235 -6.74 -9.44 -53.24
CA GLU A 235 -5.58 -10.24 -53.61
C GLU A 235 -5.52 -11.46 -52.69
N SER A 236 -5.22 -12.65 -53.23
CA SER A 236 -4.92 -13.84 -52.44
C SER A 236 -3.50 -14.26 -52.74
N PHE A 237 -2.68 -14.46 -51.71
CA PHE A 237 -1.26 -14.77 -51.84
C PHE A 237 -0.87 -15.99 -51.01
N LYS A 238 0.03 -16.81 -51.54
CA LYS A 238 0.64 -17.92 -50.77
C LYS A 238 1.77 -17.43 -49.89
N VAL A 239 2.60 -16.51 -50.39
CA VAL A 239 3.66 -15.85 -49.66
C VAL A 239 3.66 -14.38 -50.05
N ARG A 240 3.78 -13.49 -49.07
CA ARG A 240 3.94 -12.05 -49.28
C ARG A 240 5.00 -11.52 -48.35
N GLU A 241 5.91 -10.73 -48.90
CA GLU A 241 6.94 -10.03 -48.14
C GLU A 241 6.57 -8.55 -48.07
N MET A 242 6.47 -8.02 -46.86
CA MET A 242 6.22 -6.60 -46.64
C MET A 242 7.47 -5.97 -46.04
N LEU A 243 7.95 -4.92 -46.70
CA LEU A 243 9.12 -4.14 -46.28
C LEU A 243 8.62 -2.89 -45.59
N ILE A 244 8.72 -2.86 -44.28
CA ILE A 244 8.39 -1.69 -43.48
C ILE A 244 9.69 -0.95 -43.21
N ARG A 245 9.79 0.33 -43.60
CA ARG A 245 10.96 1.15 -43.26
C ARG A 245 11.09 1.18 -41.74
N PHE A 246 12.23 0.72 -41.25
CA PHE A 246 12.51 0.63 -39.82
C PHE A 246 13.97 1.02 -39.60
N ASP A 247 14.20 2.13 -38.93
CA ASP A 247 15.55 2.52 -38.55
C ASP A 247 15.94 1.82 -37.25
N SER A 248 16.86 0.85 -37.34
CA SER A 248 17.39 0.15 -36.15
C SER A 248 18.42 0.97 -35.37
N ASP A 249 18.91 2.08 -35.93
CA ASP A 249 19.90 2.89 -35.26
C ASP A 249 19.27 3.57 -34.06
N PHE A 250 20.01 3.57 -32.96
CA PHE A 250 19.55 4.12 -31.71
C PHE A 250 19.46 5.65 -31.83
N HIS A 251 18.25 6.15 -32.00
CA HIS A 251 17.96 7.57 -31.91
C HIS A 251 17.50 7.89 -30.49
N ARG A 252 18.15 8.87 -29.86
CA ARG A 252 17.69 9.39 -28.57
C ARG A 252 16.35 10.07 -28.80
N ALA A 253 15.33 9.61 -28.08
CA ALA A 253 14.04 10.29 -28.01
C ALA A 253 14.25 11.74 -27.54
N ASP A 254 13.49 12.66 -28.13
CA ASP A 254 13.59 14.07 -27.79
C ASP A 254 13.33 14.30 -26.28
N GLU A 255 14.31 14.92 -25.62
CA GLU A 255 14.29 15.22 -24.19
C GLU A 255 13.26 16.31 -23.86
N SER A 256 12.97 17.21 -24.82
CA SER A 256 12.09 18.36 -24.62
C SER A 256 10.67 17.95 -24.19
N ILE A 257 10.12 16.90 -24.81
CA ILE A 257 8.77 16.39 -24.55
C ILE A 257 8.62 15.94 -23.09
N LEU A 258 9.65 15.31 -22.54
CA LEU A 258 9.65 14.84 -21.15
C LEU A 258 10.05 15.94 -20.18
N GLN A 259 10.84 16.91 -20.63
CA GLN A 259 11.21 18.09 -19.84
C GLN A 259 10.00 18.99 -19.55
N ASP A 260 9.09 19.14 -20.53
CA ASP A 260 7.84 19.91 -20.36
C ASP A 260 6.80 19.22 -19.47
N ARG A 261 6.98 17.93 -19.17
CA ARG A 261 6.12 17.22 -18.22
C ARG A 261 6.50 17.51 -16.78
N TYR A 262 5.59 17.19 -15.86
CA TYR A 262 5.77 17.38 -14.42
C TYR A 262 7.07 16.74 -13.87
N ILE A 263 7.57 15.67 -14.49
CA ILE A 263 8.76 14.93 -14.07
C ILE A 263 10.06 15.74 -14.32
N GLY A 264 10.10 16.53 -15.38
CA GLY A 264 11.28 17.28 -15.81
C GLY A 264 11.44 18.67 -15.19
N LYS A 265 10.44 19.12 -14.42
CA LYS A 265 10.38 20.48 -13.90
C LYS A 265 10.99 20.60 -12.50
N ASN A 266 11.73 21.69 -12.29
CA ASN A 266 12.13 22.13 -10.96
C ASN A 266 10.94 22.85 -10.26
N LEU A 267 11.11 23.29 -9.01
CA LEU A 267 10.06 23.95 -8.25
C LEU A 267 9.54 25.24 -8.92
N ALA A 268 10.43 26.06 -9.49
CA ALA A 268 10.03 27.32 -10.14
C ALA A 268 9.25 27.06 -11.43
N ASP A 269 9.71 26.10 -12.24
CA ASP A 269 9.03 25.69 -13.47
C ASP A 269 7.69 25.00 -13.19
N LEU A 270 7.59 24.25 -12.10
CA LEU A 270 6.32 23.68 -11.64
C LEU A 270 5.34 24.78 -11.25
N GLN A 271 5.78 25.80 -10.51
CA GLN A 271 4.93 26.89 -10.09
C GLN A 271 4.40 27.71 -11.28
N SER A 272 5.27 28.11 -12.20
CA SER A 272 4.84 28.83 -13.41
C SER A 272 3.89 28.01 -14.28
N SER A 273 4.13 26.69 -14.38
CA SER A 273 3.24 25.77 -15.09
C SER A 273 1.88 25.64 -14.40
N ILE A 274 1.84 25.56 -13.07
CA ILE A 274 0.60 25.50 -12.29
C ILE A 274 -0.22 26.78 -12.49
N ASP A 275 0.41 27.95 -12.38
CA ASP A 275 -0.27 29.24 -12.53
C ASP A 275 -0.88 29.38 -13.94
N SER A 276 -0.10 29.00 -14.96
CA SER A 276 -0.55 29.02 -16.36
C SER A 276 -1.71 28.04 -16.61
N MET A 277 -1.60 26.81 -16.09
CA MET A 277 -2.66 25.80 -16.22
C MET A 277 -3.93 26.21 -15.47
N THR A 278 -3.80 26.85 -14.31
CA THR A 278 -4.94 27.33 -13.52
C THR A 278 -5.68 28.42 -14.29
N ALA A 279 -4.96 29.41 -14.80
CA ALA A 279 -5.55 30.47 -15.62
C ALA A 279 -6.23 29.92 -16.89
N HIS A 280 -5.61 28.93 -17.54
CA HIS A 280 -6.19 28.27 -18.72
C HIS A 280 -7.48 27.51 -18.39
N LEU A 281 -7.47 26.70 -17.32
CA LEU A 281 -8.63 25.95 -16.86
C LEU A 281 -9.77 26.87 -16.43
N ASP A 282 -9.48 27.95 -15.71
CA ASP A 282 -10.49 28.92 -15.29
C ASP A 282 -11.13 29.62 -16.49
N SER A 283 -10.33 29.97 -17.51
CA SER A 283 -10.84 30.53 -18.77
C SER A 283 -11.76 29.54 -19.50
N ILE A 284 -11.38 28.26 -19.60
CA ILE A 284 -12.22 27.22 -20.23
C ILE A 284 -13.51 27.01 -19.43
N LYS A 285 -13.43 26.97 -18.09
CA LYS A 285 -14.60 26.84 -17.21
C LYS A 285 -15.58 27.99 -17.41
N GLN A 286 -15.08 29.24 -17.45
CA GLN A 286 -15.90 30.42 -17.69
C GLN A 286 -16.52 30.42 -19.09
N MET A 287 -15.75 30.04 -20.11
CA MET A 287 -16.25 29.94 -21.49
C MET A 287 -17.35 28.88 -21.61
N ASN A 288 -17.13 27.69 -21.02
CA ASN A 288 -18.11 26.61 -21.00
C ASN A 288 -19.37 27.01 -20.22
N ALA A 289 -19.22 27.67 -19.07
CA ALA A 289 -20.35 28.21 -18.32
C ALA A 289 -21.16 29.19 -19.19
N ARG A 290 -20.51 30.21 -19.79
CA ARG A 290 -21.18 31.17 -20.69
C ARG A 290 -21.90 30.48 -21.86
N ALA A 291 -21.29 29.47 -22.46
CA ALA A 291 -21.91 28.71 -23.55
C ALA A 291 -23.21 27.99 -23.12
N ILE A 292 -23.24 27.40 -21.91
CA ILE A 292 -24.44 26.75 -21.36
C ILE A 292 -25.59 27.75 -21.24
N TYR A 293 -25.33 28.95 -20.72
CA TYR A 293 -26.36 29.98 -20.57
C TYR A 293 -26.83 30.53 -21.91
N GLN A 294 -25.92 30.75 -22.87
CA GLN A 294 -26.30 31.23 -24.20
C GLN A 294 -27.17 30.24 -24.97
N GLN A 295 -26.98 28.93 -24.73
CA GLN A 295 -27.81 27.86 -25.29
C GLN A 295 -29.09 27.61 -24.48
N SER A 296 -29.18 28.14 -23.26
CA SER A 296 -30.37 28.03 -22.43
C SER A 296 -31.50 28.92 -22.95
N TYR A 297 -32.74 28.49 -22.71
CA TYR A 297 -33.93 29.27 -23.00
C TYR A 297 -33.94 30.60 -22.23
N ARG A 298 -33.30 30.65 -21.05
CA ARG A 298 -33.06 31.89 -20.29
C ARG A 298 -31.66 32.43 -20.62
N LYS A 299 -31.62 33.55 -21.34
CA LYS A 299 -30.38 34.15 -21.89
C LYS A 299 -29.64 35.10 -20.92
N GLU A 300 -29.98 35.13 -19.63
CA GLU A 300 -29.39 36.09 -18.68
C GLU A 300 -28.44 35.38 -17.71
N LEU A 301 -27.16 35.80 -17.75
CA LEU A 301 -26.07 35.33 -16.88
C LEU A 301 -25.68 36.39 -15.84
N GLU A 302 -26.08 37.63 -16.03
CA GLU A 302 -25.83 38.71 -15.09
C GLU A 302 -27.06 38.93 -14.22
N GLY A 303 -26.83 39.06 -12.90
CA GLY A 303 -27.89 39.30 -11.94
C GLY A 303 -28.79 40.43 -12.42
N ALA A 304 -30.09 40.15 -12.43
CA ALA A 304 -31.09 41.20 -12.34
C ALA A 304 -30.62 42.17 -11.25
N LYS A 305 -30.23 43.39 -11.63
CA LYS A 305 -30.39 44.49 -10.70
C LYS A 305 -31.87 44.44 -10.33
N GLU A 306 -32.18 44.39 -9.04
CA GLU A 306 -33.54 44.28 -8.49
C GLU A 306 -34.49 45.43 -8.87
N GLU A 307 -34.12 46.26 -9.83
CA GLU A 307 -34.92 47.35 -10.36
C GLU A 307 -34.88 47.26 -11.89
N ASP A 308 -35.79 46.49 -12.45
CA ASP A 308 -36.61 46.93 -13.59
C ASP A 308 -37.70 45.88 -13.89
N THR A 309 -38.93 46.28 -13.57
CA THR A 309 -40.22 45.75 -14.06
C THR A 309 -40.25 44.31 -14.58
N VAL A 310 -40.82 43.44 -13.75
CA VAL A 310 -41.29 42.11 -14.13
C VAL A 310 -42.35 42.24 -15.24
N HIS A 311 -41.93 42.25 -16.50
CA HIS A 311 -42.74 41.73 -17.58
C HIS A 311 -42.68 40.21 -17.47
N THR A 312 -43.65 39.64 -16.76
CA THR A 312 -43.94 38.20 -16.84
C THR A 312 -44.44 37.95 -18.26
N GLU A 313 -43.54 37.72 -19.22
CA GLU A 313 -43.94 37.05 -20.46
C GLU A 313 -44.54 35.70 -20.04
N GLU A 314 -45.85 35.54 -20.24
CA GLU A 314 -46.54 34.28 -19.99
C GLU A 314 -45.84 33.19 -20.80
N ILE A 315 -45.18 32.26 -20.11
CA ILE A 315 -44.55 31.11 -20.75
C ILE A 315 -45.68 30.35 -21.46
N PRO A 316 -45.65 30.22 -22.80
CA PRO A 316 -46.70 29.49 -23.51
C PRO A 316 -46.78 28.06 -22.98
N ASP A 317 -48.00 27.54 -22.79
CA ASP A 317 -48.19 26.15 -22.39
C ASP A 317 -47.77 25.22 -23.55
N PHE A 318 -46.52 24.76 -23.49
CA PHE A 318 -45.89 23.91 -24.51
C PHE A 318 -46.69 22.63 -24.77
N ASP A 319 -47.33 22.08 -23.74
CA ASP A 319 -48.13 20.85 -23.87
C ASP A 319 -49.39 21.09 -24.70
N ARG A 320 -50.01 22.26 -24.54
CA ARG A 320 -51.16 22.66 -25.35
C ARG A 320 -50.76 22.85 -26.82
N LEU A 321 -49.69 23.61 -27.08
CA LEU A 321 -49.19 23.84 -28.44
C LEU A 321 -48.76 22.53 -29.12
N CYS A 322 -48.19 21.59 -28.36
CA CYS A 322 -47.79 20.27 -28.88
C CYS A 322 -49.01 19.41 -29.27
N ARG A 323 -50.10 19.44 -28.49
CA ARG A 323 -51.34 18.69 -28.77
C ARG A 323 -52.10 19.22 -29.99
N GLU A 324 -51.98 20.51 -30.30
CA GLU A 324 -52.62 21.15 -31.45
C GLU A 324 -51.93 20.81 -32.81
N LEU A 325 -50.74 20.18 -32.79
CA LEU A 325 -49.99 19.80 -33.99
C LEU A 325 -50.40 18.44 -34.58
N PRO A 326 -50.29 18.23 -35.91
CA PRO A 326 -50.53 16.93 -36.54
C PRO A 326 -49.55 15.84 -36.03
N PRO A 327 -49.97 14.56 -35.94
CA PRO A 327 -49.18 13.49 -35.33
C PRO A 327 -47.82 13.25 -36.01
N GLY A 328 -47.72 13.40 -37.34
CA GLY A 328 -46.44 13.30 -38.04
C GLY A 328 -45.45 14.42 -37.69
N ARG A 329 -45.97 15.64 -37.40
CA ARG A 329 -45.14 16.79 -37.02
C ARG A 329 -44.72 16.73 -35.56
N GLN A 330 -45.56 16.18 -34.68
CA GLN A 330 -45.21 15.86 -33.29
C GLN A 330 -44.02 14.90 -33.20
N VAL A 331 -44.06 13.79 -33.95
CA VAL A 331 -42.96 12.80 -33.97
C VAL A 331 -41.66 13.42 -34.53
N MET A 332 -41.76 14.26 -35.56
CA MET A 332 -40.59 14.95 -36.12
C MET A 332 -39.96 15.93 -35.12
N LEU A 333 -40.78 16.74 -34.42
CA LEU A 333 -40.33 17.65 -33.37
C LEU A 333 -39.66 16.90 -32.22
N LEU A 334 -40.28 15.81 -31.73
CA LEU A 334 -39.70 14.98 -30.67
C LEU A 334 -38.37 14.35 -31.10
N ARG A 335 -38.27 13.89 -32.35
CA ARG A 335 -37.02 13.34 -32.89
C ARG A 335 -35.93 14.41 -33.01
N GLN A 336 -36.27 15.61 -33.47
CA GLN A 336 -35.35 16.73 -33.54
C GLN A 336 -34.87 17.16 -32.15
N ALA A 337 -35.78 17.25 -31.18
CA ALA A 337 -35.45 17.55 -29.78
C ALA A 337 -34.56 16.46 -29.19
N LYS A 338 -34.89 15.18 -29.38
CA LYS A 338 -34.06 14.05 -28.94
C LYS A 338 -32.65 14.12 -29.54
N ASN A 339 -32.54 14.31 -30.85
CA ASN A 339 -31.23 14.41 -31.52
C ASN A 339 -30.43 15.61 -31.00
N ALA A 340 -31.07 16.78 -30.81
CA ALA A 340 -30.41 17.96 -30.26
C ALA A 340 -29.90 17.71 -28.83
N ILE A 341 -30.68 17.03 -27.99
CA ILE A 341 -30.28 16.63 -26.63
C ILE A 341 -29.10 15.64 -26.68
N GLU A 342 -29.14 14.64 -27.56
CA GLU A 342 -28.05 13.66 -27.70
C GLU A 342 -26.75 14.32 -28.18
N THR A 343 -26.81 15.23 -29.16
CA THR A 343 -25.64 16.01 -29.62
C THR A 343 -25.09 16.89 -28.51
N THR A 344 -25.97 17.60 -27.79
CA THR A 344 -25.59 18.47 -26.67
C THR A 344 -24.93 17.67 -25.56
N LYS A 345 -25.51 16.53 -25.18
CA LYS A 345 -24.94 15.61 -24.20
C LYS A 345 -23.55 15.14 -24.63
N SER A 346 -23.39 14.71 -25.88
CA SER A 346 -22.10 14.24 -26.39
C SER A 346 -21.03 15.33 -26.38
N ASP A 347 -21.38 16.58 -26.70
CA ASP A 347 -20.47 17.72 -26.63
C ASP A 347 -20.03 18.01 -25.19
N TYR A 348 -20.94 17.96 -24.22
CA TYR A 348 -20.61 18.14 -22.81
C TYR A 348 -19.83 16.98 -22.20
N ASP A 349 -20.13 15.74 -22.58
CA ASP A 349 -19.35 14.57 -22.18
C ASP A 349 -17.89 14.69 -22.69
N PHE A 350 -17.70 15.16 -23.92
CA PHE A 350 -16.38 15.43 -24.49
C PHE A 350 -15.66 16.57 -23.74
N LYS A 351 -16.33 17.72 -23.53
CA LYS A 351 -15.77 18.85 -22.77
C LYS A 351 -15.40 18.46 -21.33
N ALA A 352 -16.23 17.68 -20.66
CA ALA A 352 -15.96 17.16 -19.33
C ALA A 352 -14.74 16.23 -19.33
N ALA A 353 -14.62 15.35 -20.34
CA ALA A 353 -13.46 14.48 -20.47
C ALA A 353 -12.16 15.27 -20.67
N VAL A 354 -12.14 16.27 -21.55
CA VAL A 354 -10.98 17.16 -21.79
C VAL A 354 -10.60 17.89 -20.50
N LEU A 355 -11.57 18.55 -19.85
CA LEU A 355 -11.33 19.30 -18.62
C LEU A 355 -10.83 18.41 -17.48
N SER A 356 -11.38 17.20 -17.34
CA SER A 356 -10.92 16.23 -16.34
C SER A 356 -9.47 15.78 -16.59
N GLY A 357 -9.05 15.71 -17.85
CA GLY A 357 -7.69 15.41 -18.27
C GLY A 357 -6.71 16.52 -17.89
N ASP A 358 -7.03 17.76 -18.24
CA ASP A 358 -6.21 18.93 -17.92
C ASP A 358 -6.09 19.15 -16.40
N GLU A 359 -7.19 19.00 -15.67
CA GLU A 359 -7.16 19.05 -14.21
C GLU A 359 -6.30 17.93 -13.60
N LYS A 360 -6.29 16.73 -14.21
CA LYS A 360 -5.45 15.62 -13.75
C LYS A 360 -3.97 15.93 -13.95
N GLU A 361 -3.60 16.52 -15.08
CA GLU A 361 -2.23 16.97 -15.31
C GLU A 361 -1.84 18.10 -14.34
N MET A 362 -2.73 19.05 -14.08
CA MET A 362 -2.49 20.12 -13.08
C MET A 362 -2.27 19.52 -11.68
N ARG A 363 -3.10 18.55 -11.26
CA ARG A 363 -2.94 17.84 -9.99
C ARG A 363 -1.59 17.12 -9.90
N ARG A 364 -1.10 16.52 -11.00
CA ARG A 364 0.22 15.89 -11.05
C ARG A 364 1.35 16.88 -10.77
N HIS A 365 1.29 18.08 -11.35
CA HIS A 365 2.26 19.14 -11.08
C HIS A 365 2.24 19.56 -9.60
N HIS A 366 1.05 19.74 -9.01
CA HIS A 366 0.94 20.02 -7.57
C HIS A 366 1.46 18.89 -6.69
N THR A 367 1.18 17.62 -7.02
CA THR A 367 1.68 16.49 -6.21
C THR A 367 3.20 16.42 -6.22
N GLU A 368 3.83 16.64 -7.37
CA GLU A 368 5.30 16.62 -7.50
C GLU A 368 5.95 17.78 -6.76
N MET A 369 5.34 18.96 -6.82
CA MET A 369 5.77 20.11 -6.03
C MET A 369 5.84 19.75 -4.54
N HIS A 370 4.79 19.15 -3.99
CA HIS A 370 4.79 18.71 -2.59
C HIS A 370 5.76 17.55 -2.34
N GLN A 371 5.93 16.63 -3.29
CA GLN A 371 6.86 15.50 -3.17
C GLN A 371 8.32 15.94 -2.96
N LYS A 372 8.72 17.08 -3.54
CA LYS A 372 10.05 17.68 -3.34
C LYS A 372 10.33 18.06 -1.88
N PHE A 373 9.29 18.49 -1.15
CA PHE A 373 9.41 18.84 0.27
C PHE A 373 9.27 17.63 1.19
N THR A 374 8.30 16.75 0.91
CA THR A 374 7.97 15.65 1.82
C THR A 374 9.11 14.64 1.96
N LEU A 375 9.93 14.43 0.92
CA LEU A 375 11.13 13.56 1.03
C LEU A 375 12.11 14.06 2.10
N SER A 376 12.44 15.35 2.04
CA SER A 376 13.40 15.98 2.94
C SER A 376 12.89 15.91 4.39
N PHE A 377 11.59 16.09 4.58
CA PHE A 377 10.93 15.95 5.87
C PHE A 377 10.88 14.49 6.35
N ALA A 378 10.63 13.53 5.45
CA ALA A 378 10.62 12.12 5.77
C ALA A 378 11.97 11.65 6.32
N CYS A 379 13.09 12.14 5.77
CA CYS A 379 14.44 11.84 6.29
C CYS A 379 14.59 12.18 7.78
N LEU A 380 14.05 13.32 8.21
CA LEU A 380 14.07 13.73 9.62
C LEU A 380 13.14 12.87 10.47
N ILE A 381 11.91 12.60 10.00
CA ILE A 381 10.96 11.75 10.70
C ILE A 381 11.56 10.35 10.95
N PHE A 382 12.17 9.75 9.92
CA PHE A 382 12.76 8.42 10.04
C PHE A 382 13.91 8.37 11.04
N PHE A 383 14.70 9.44 11.17
CA PHE A 383 15.69 9.55 12.24
C PHE A 383 15.05 9.57 13.63
N PHE A 384 14.00 10.38 13.82
CA PHE A 384 13.26 10.45 15.09
C PHE A 384 12.47 9.19 15.42
N ILE A 385 12.32 8.27 14.47
CA ILE A 385 11.79 6.92 14.73
C ILE A 385 12.94 5.95 15.02
N GLY A 386 13.98 5.94 14.18
CA GLY A 386 15.07 4.97 14.26
C GLY A 386 15.98 5.14 15.47
N ALA A 387 16.36 6.38 15.80
CA ALA A 387 17.23 6.65 16.95
C ALA A 387 16.63 6.20 18.30
N PRO A 388 15.39 6.59 18.69
CA PRO A 388 14.82 6.12 19.95
C PRO A 388 14.53 4.62 19.93
N LEU A 389 14.10 4.07 18.79
CA LEU A 389 13.83 2.64 18.69
C LEU A 389 15.13 1.81 18.84
N GLY A 390 16.23 2.25 18.24
CA GLY A 390 17.55 1.64 18.43
C GLY A 390 18.03 1.73 19.87
N ALA A 391 17.81 2.86 20.54
CA ALA A 391 18.16 3.03 21.95
C ALA A 391 17.37 2.11 22.90
N ILE A 392 16.16 1.71 22.51
CA ILE A 392 15.26 0.82 23.27
C ILE A 392 15.63 -0.66 23.04
N ILE A 393 15.90 -1.08 21.80
CA ILE A 393 16.10 -2.49 21.42
C ILE A 393 17.54 -2.95 21.70
N ARG A 394 17.98 -2.82 22.95
CA ARG A 394 19.37 -3.09 23.41
C ARG A 394 19.85 -4.55 23.21
N LYS A 395 18.93 -5.49 22.93
CA LYS A 395 19.20 -6.92 22.75
C LYS A 395 18.41 -7.47 21.57
N GLY A 396 19.08 -8.06 20.58
CA GLY A 396 18.42 -8.64 19.40
C GLY A 396 19.29 -9.04 18.21
N GLY A 397 20.63 -8.91 18.31
CA GLY A 397 21.54 -9.11 17.18
C GLY A 397 21.28 -8.13 16.02
N LEU A 398 22.07 -8.23 14.96
CA LEU A 398 21.94 -7.33 13.79
C LEU A 398 20.59 -7.46 13.06
N GLY A 399 19.84 -8.55 13.26
CA GLY A 399 18.63 -8.88 12.48
C GLY A 399 17.35 -8.16 12.90
N MET A 400 17.04 -8.10 14.21
CA MET A 400 15.79 -7.50 14.71
C MET A 400 15.65 -6.00 14.33
N PRO A 401 16.69 -5.16 14.52
CA PRO A 401 16.79 -3.81 13.95
C PRO A 401 16.36 -3.67 12.50
N VAL A 402 16.83 -4.57 11.64
CA VAL A 402 16.61 -4.52 10.19
C VAL A 402 15.15 -4.84 9.87
N VAL A 403 14.60 -5.90 10.47
CA VAL A 403 13.21 -6.31 10.22
C VAL A 403 12.22 -5.21 10.59
N ILE A 404 12.40 -4.56 11.75
CA ILE A 404 11.50 -3.49 12.19
C ILE A 404 11.63 -2.26 11.28
N SER A 405 12.85 -1.94 10.84
CA SER A 405 13.08 -0.85 9.88
C SER A 405 12.38 -1.11 8.55
N ILE A 406 12.49 -2.34 8.01
CA ILE A 406 11.81 -2.75 6.78
C ILE A 406 10.29 -2.64 6.95
N PHE A 407 9.74 -3.14 8.07
CA PHE A 407 8.29 -3.06 8.33
C PHE A 407 7.79 -1.61 8.38
N LEU A 408 8.47 -0.74 9.11
CA LEU A 408 8.12 0.68 9.21
C LEU A 408 8.24 1.40 7.86
N PHE A 409 9.26 1.05 7.06
CA PHE A 409 9.43 1.60 5.72
C PHE A 409 8.34 1.11 4.75
N ILE A 410 7.96 -0.17 4.80
CA ILE A 410 6.82 -0.69 4.01
C ILE A 410 5.55 0.05 4.40
N PHE A 411 5.29 0.22 5.69
CA PHE A 411 4.13 0.96 6.17
C PHE A 411 4.09 2.41 5.66
N TYR A 412 5.23 3.11 5.75
CA TYR A 412 5.40 4.44 5.14
C TYR A 412 5.11 4.42 3.63
N TYR A 413 5.75 3.51 2.90
CA TYR A 413 5.66 3.43 1.45
C TYR A 413 4.22 3.17 1.00
N VAL A 414 3.51 2.28 1.67
CA VAL A 414 2.10 1.97 1.39
C VAL A 414 1.22 3.21 1.60
N ILE A 415 1.33 3.88 2.74
CA ILE A 415 0.54 5.09 3.03
C ILE A 415 0.87 6.21 2.05
N ASN A 416 2.15 6.41 1.74
CA ASN A 416 2.59 7.42 0.78
C ASN A 416 2.02 7.16 -0.62
N ASN A 417 2.01 5.90 -1.07
CA ASN A 417 1.41 5.54 -2.35
C ASN A 417 -0.12 5.68 -2.36
N ILE A 418 -0.79 5.39 -1.24
CA ILE A 418 -2.22 5.65 -1.09
C ILE A 418 -2.47 7.16 -1.23
N GLY A 419 -1.75 7.99 -0.48
CA GLY A 419 -1.85 9.45 -0.55
C GLY A 419 -1.62 10.00 -1.96
N LEU A 420 -0.56 9.54 -2.65
CA LEU A 420 -0.25 9.92 -4.03
C LEU A 420 -1.38 9.52 -5.00
N LYS A 421 -1.94 8.31 -4.87
CA LYS A 421 -3.04 7.85 -5.71
C LYS A 421 -4.33 8.63 -5.45
N MET A 422 -4.63 8.93 -4.19
CA MET A 422 -5.82 9.70 -3.81
C MET A 422 -5.72 11.15 -4.34
N ALA A 423 -4.54 11.76 -4.25
CA ALA A 423 -4.29 13.11 -4.77
C ALA A 423 -4.31 13.16 -6.31
N SER A 424 -3.62 12.25 -6.99
CA SER A 424 -3.56 12.25 -8.46
C SER A 424 -4.93 11.97 -9.11
N ASN A 425 -5.77 11.15 -8.47
CA ASN A 425 -7.15 10.89 -8.91
C ASN A 425 -8.15 12.02 -8.57
N GLY A 426 -7.74 13.07 -7.87
CA GLY A 426 -8.62 14.19 -7.49
C GLY A 426 -9.63 13.87 -6.39
N MET A 427 -9.48 12.73 -5.69
CA MET A 427 -10.32 12.44 -4.52
C MET A 427 -9.95 13.33 -3.35
N TRP A 428 -8.65 13.56 -3.15
CA TRP A 428 -8.11 14.42 -2.09
C TRP A 428 -7.34 15.59 -2.70
N GLN A 429 -7.24 16.68 -1.95
CA GLN A 429 -6.39 17.81 -2.35
C GLN A 429 -4.91 17.38 -2.37
N PRO A 430 -4.07 17.88 -3.30
CA PRO A 430 -2.68 17.44 -3.45
C PRO A 430 -1.85 17.52 -2.16
N TRP A 431 -2.01 18.59 -1.38
CA TRP A 431 -1.30 18.75 -0.11
C TRP A 431 -1.73 17.70 0.94
N GLN A 432 -3.01 17.31 0.98
CA GLN A 432 -3.49 16.31 1.95
C GLN A 432 -2.93 14.92 1.64
N GLY A 433 -2.96 14.53 0.36
CA GLY A 433 -2.45 13.22 -0.06
C GLY A 433 -0.94 13.09 0.15
N MET A 434 -0.16 14.10 -0.23
CA MET A 434 1.30 14.02 -0.17
C MET A 434 1.86 14.09 1.26
N TRP A 435 1.19 14.80 2.17
CA TRP A 435 1.63 14.93 3.57
C TRP A 435 1.05 13.84 4.49
N LEU A 436 0.15 12.99 4.01
CA LEU A 436 -0.51 11.94 4.79
C LEU A 436 0.49 11.04 5.52
N SER A 437 1.51 10.54 4.82
CA SER A 437 2.52 9.64 5.38
C SER A 437 3.32 10.32 6.51
N SER A 438 3.68 11.58 6.33
CA SER A 438 4.37 12.40 7.33
C SER A 438 3.48 12.71 8.53
N ALA A 439 2.21 13.04 8.30
CA ALA A 439 1.24 13.33 9.35
C ALA A 439 0.96 12.12 10.25
N VAL A 440 1.01 10.90 9.71
CA VAL A 440 0.85 9.66 10.49
C VAL A 440 2.12 9.30 11.27
N LEU A 441 3.31 9.46 10.67
CA LEU A 441 4.56 9.02 11.27
C LEU A 441 5.18 10.04 12.24
N LEU A 442 4.91 11.33 12.08
CA LEU A 442 5.48 12.36 12.94
C LEU A 442 5.02 12.22 14.41
N PRO A 443 3.73 12.01 14.73
CA PRO A 443 3.31 11.72 16.09
C PRO A 443 3.96 10.48 16.68
N LEU A 444 4.16 9.43 15.86
CA LEU A 444 4.87 8.21 16.27
C LEU A 444 6.34 8.51 16.61
N GLY A 445 7.04 9.26 15.77
CA GLY A 445 8.43 9.66 16.02
C GLY A 445 8.58 10.51 17.29
N ILE A 446 7.68 11.47 17.51
CA ILE A 446 7.64 12.28 18.73
C ILE A 446 7.38 11.40 19.96
N PHE A 447 6.38 10.52 19.88
CA PHE A 447 6.03 9.61 20.97
C PHE A 447 7.20 8.68 21.34
N LEU A 448 7.84 8.06 20.35
CA LEU A 448 9.01 7.19 20.58
C LEU A 448 10.19 7.97 21.16
N THR A 449 10.46 9.17 20.64
CA THR A 449 11.53 10.04 21.15
C THR A 449 11.30 10.43 22.61
N TYR A 450 10.08 10.86 22.94
CA TYR A 450 9.70 11.18 24.31
C TYR A 450 9.87 9.97 25.24
N LYS A 451 9.38 8.81 24.79
CA LYS A 451 9.41 7.58 25.59
C LYS A 451 10.82 7.06 25.84
N ALA A 452 11.70 7.11 24.83
CA ALA A 452 13.10 6.74 24.96
C ALA A 452 13.88 7.71 25.87
N SER A 453 13.49 8.98 25.92
CA SER A 453 14.08 9.98 26.83
C SER A 453 13.74 9.71 28.29
N ASN A 454 12.51 9.26 28.58
CA ASN A 454 12.01 9.06 29.94
C ASN A 454 12.23 7.65 30.51
N ASP A 455 13.07 6.81 29.87
CA ASP A 455 13.47 5.45 30.32
C ASP A 455 12.29 4.54 30.74
N SER A 456 11.10 4.77 30.19
CA SER A 456 9.91 4.05 30.63
C SER A 456 9.99 2.58 30.21
N VAL A 457 9.97 1.71 31.23
CA VAL A 457 10.04 0.23 31.17
C VAL A 457 8.89 -0.41 30.36
N ILE A 458 7.91 0.38 29.92
CA ILE A 458 6.70 -0.02 29.19
C ILE A 458 7.01 -0.39 27.72
N LEU A 459 8.28 -0.53 27.30
CA LEU A 459 8.72 -0.94 25.96
C LEU A 459 9.90 -1.91 25.99
N ASN A 460 9.95 -2.80 26.98
CA ASN A 460 10.79 -3.99 26.82
C ASN A 460 10.27 -4.79 25.62
N ALA A 461 11.13 -5.08 24.65
CA ALA A 461 10.78 -5.94 23.51
C ALA A 461 10.17 -7.27 24.01
N ASP A 462 10.63 -7.76 25.16
CA ASP A 462 10.07 -8.92 25.85
C ASP A 462 8.60 -8.73 26.26
N THR A 463 8.17 -7.55 26.71
CA THR A 463 6.76 -7.27 27.05
C THR A 463 5.87 -7.25 25.81
N TYR A 464 6.38 -6.83 24.65
CA TYR A 464 5.64 -6.85 23.39
C TYR A 464 5.62 -8.25 22.77
N VAL A 465 6.73 -8.99 22.86
CA VAL A 465 6.80 -10.40 22.45
C VAL A 465 5.93 -11.27 23.35
N GLU A 466 5.90 -11.04 24.65
CA GLU A 466 4.97 -11.67 25.58
C GLU A 466 3.53 -11.24 25.34
N GLY A 467 3.29 -9.95 25.07
CA GLY A 467 1.98 -9.44 24.67
C GLY A 467 1.46 -10.10 23.39
N LEU A 468 2.33 -10.28 22.40
CA LEU A 468 2.03 -10.96 21.14
C LEU A 468 1.89 -12.48 21.31
N LYS A 469 2.71 -13.12 22.17
CA LYS A 469 2.54 -14.53 22.56
C LYS A 469 1.22 -14.76 23.31
N LYS A 470 0.82 -13.83 24.18
CA LYS A 470 -0.49 -13.81 24.86
C LYS A 470 -1.64 -13.51 23.89
N LEU A 471 -1.39 -12.73 22.84
CA LEU A 471 -2.34 -12.47 21.75
C LEU A 471 -2.56 -13.72 20.87
N ILE A 472 -1.48 -14.47 20.61
CA ILE A 472 -1.43 -15.68 19.77
C ILE A 472 -1.74 -16.96 20.58
N GLY A 473 -1.91 -16.85 21.90
CA GLY A 473 -2.37 -17.96 22.74
C GLY A 473 -1.30 -18.98 23.14
N LYS A 474 -0.01 -18.60 23.22
CA LYS A 474 1.02 -19.48 23.78
C LYS A 474 0.77 -19.65 25.30
N ARG A 475 0.44 -20.88 25.69
CA ARG A 475 0.03 -21.31 27.04
C ARG A 475 1.12 -21.03 28.08
N ALA A 476 0.74 -20.51 29.25
CA ALA A 476 1.61 -20.51 30.41
C ALA A 476 1.52 -21.90 31.08
N THR A 477 2.64 -22.61 31.19
CA THR A 477 2.69 -23.94 31.83
C THR A 477 2.95 -23.79 33.32
N ARG A 478 2.17 -24.47 34.17
CA ARG A 478 2.44 -24.53 35.61
C ARG A 478 3.69 -25.34 35.88
N LYS A 479 4.53 -24.88 36.79
CA LYS A 479 5.66 -25.63 37.35
C LYS A 479 5.47 -25.68 38.85
N ILE A 480 5.29 -26.88 39.38
CA ILE A 480 5.13 -27.12 40.81
C ILE A 480 6.35 -27.93 41.24
N GLU A 481 7.17 -27.35 42.10
CA GLU A 481 8.34 -28.02 42.67
C GLU A 481 7.94 -28.72 43.97
N LYS A 482 8.50 -29.91 44.23
CA LYS A 482 8.26 -30.64 45.47
C LYS A 482 8.87 -29.85 46.62
N LYS A 483 8.05 -29.48 47.61
CA LYS A 483 8.52 -28.79 48.82
C LYS A 483 9.33 -29.76 49.68
N GLU A 484 10.49 -29.32 50.16
CA GLU A 484 11.36 -30.11 51.05
C GLU A 484 10.80 -30.21 52.48
N VAL A 485 9.96 -29.26 52.89
CA VAL A 485 9.27 -29.24 54.20
C VAL A 485 7.80 -28.88 53.99
N ILE A 486 6.90 -29.76 54.43
CA ILE A 486 5.45 -29.60 54.37
C ILE A 486 4.96 -29.17 55.76
N MET A 487 4.36 -27.98 55.89
CA MET A 487 3.85 -27.47 57.17
C MET A 487 2.50 -28.09 57.59
N PHE A 488 1.71 -28.56 56.62
CA PHE A 488 0.39 -29.16 56.82
C PHE A 488 0.15 -30.28 55.79
N HIS A 489 -0.25 -31.47 56.24
CA HIS A 489 -0.62 -32.56 55.34
C HIS A 489 -2.02 -32.34 54.74
N VAL A 490 -2.16 -32.64 53.46
CA VAL A 490 -3.43 -32.55 52.75
C VAL A 490 -4.34 -33.70 53.18
N ASP A 491 -5.53 -33.37 53.68
CA ASP A 491 -6.56 -34.38 53.94
C ASP A 491 -7.24 -34.78 52.60
N ASN A 492 -6.96 -36.00 52.15
CA ASN A 492 -7.43 -36.51 50.87
C ASN A 492 -8.97 -36.58 50.77
N ALA A 493 -9.70 -36.71 51.89
CA ALA A 493 -11.15 -36.78 51.88
C ALA A 493 -11.78 -35.39 51.65
N ILE A 494 -11.26 -34.38 52.34
CA ILE A 494 -11.71 -32.98 52.22
C ILE A 494 -11.28 -32.41 50.85
N TRP A 495 -10.04 -32.66 50.46
CA TRP A 495 -9.49 -32.20 49.18
C TRP A 495 -10.19 -32.87 47.99
N GLY A 496 -10.49 -34.18 48.07
CA GLY A 496 -11.32 -34.90 47.10
C GLY A 496 -12.70 -34.26 46.90
N ALA A 497 -13.38 -33.90 47.98
CA ALA A 497 -14.68 -33.21 47.92
C ALA A 497 -14.59 -31.81 47.27
N GLN A 498 -13.50 -31.08 47.50
CA GLN A 498 -13.26 -29.78 46.84
C GLN A 498 -13.02 -29.94 45.33
N ILE A 499 -12.28 -30.98 44.91
CA ILE A 499 -12.04 -31.30 43.49
C ILE A 499 -13.37 -31.67 42.81
N GLU A 500 -14.21 -32.46 43.46
CA GLU A 500 -15.53 -32.84 42.94
C GLU A 500 -16.46 -31.62 42.79
N ARG A 501 -16.44 -30.71 43.77
CA ARG A 501 -17.18 -29.44 43.70
C ARG A 501 -16.69 -28.56 42.56
N LEU A 502 -15.38 -28.42 42.37
CA LEU A 502 -14.79 -27.64 41.27
C LEU A 502 -15.19 -28.24 39.91
N LYS A 503 -15.16 -29.57 39.79
CA LYS A 503 -15.58 -30.29 38.59
C LYS A 503 -17.05 -30.01 38.24
N GLU A 504 -17.96 -30.11 39.22
CA GLU A 504 -19.38 -29.86 39.02
C GLU A 504 -19.65 -28.40 38.58
N GLN A 505 -18.93 -27.44 39.16
CA GLN A 505 -18.97 -26.03 38.75
C GLN A 505 -18.48 -25.83 37.30
N CYS A 506 -17.40 -26.51 36.90
CA CYS A 506 -16.89 -26.47 35.53
C CYS A 506 -17.90 -27.07 34.53
N GLU A 507 -18.52 -28.20 34.85
CA GLU A 507 -19.54 -28.84 34.00
C GLU A 507 -20.79 -27.98 33.85
N THR A 508 -21.23 -27.34 34.94
CA THR A 508 -22.36 -26.39 34.93
C THR A 508 -22.05 -25.18 34.07
N TYR A 509 -20.84 -24.63 34.20
CA TYR A 509 -20.39 -23.51 33.39
C TYR A 509 -20.33 -23.86 31.90
N LEU A 510 -19.84 -25.05 31.53
CA LEU A 510 -19.78 -25.49 30.12
C LEU A 510 -21.17 -25.65 29.49
N LYS A 511 -22.18 -26.07 30.26
CA LYS A 511 -23.57 -26.18 29.79
C LYS A 511 -24.21 -24.81 29.53
N THR A 512 -23.97 -23.82 30.40
CA THR A 512 -24.58 -22.49 30.30
C THR A 512 -23.84 -21.57 29.31
N SER A 513 -22.52 -21.71 29.18
CA SER A 513 -21.65 -20.74 28.49
C SER A 513 -21.40 -21.02 27.00
N GLY A 514 -22.05 -22.03 26.41
CA GLY A 514 -21.86 -22.47 25.01
C GLY A 514 -22.46 -21.56 23.93
N GLN A 515 -23.30 -20.58 24.29
CA GLN A 515 -23.99 -19.72 23.32
C GLN A 515 -23.13 -18.54 22.84
N TRP A 516 -23.15 -18.32 21.52
CA TRP A 516 -22.49 -17.17 20.88
C TRP A 516 -23.10 -15.85 21.36
N MET A 517 -22.25 -14.88 21.71
CA MET A 517 -22.69 -13.60 22.26
C MET A 517 -22.76 -12.55 21.15
N PRO A 518 -23.94 -11.94 20.90
CA PRO A 518 -24.06 -10.86 19.91
C PRO A 518 -23.19 -9.66 20.28
N TYR A 519 -22.66 -8.96 19.27
CA TYR A 519 -21.75 -7.82 19.41
C TYR A 519 -22.26 -6.74 20.38
N PHE A 520 -23.50 -6.28 20.24
CA PHE A 520 -24.04 -5.24 21.11
C PHE A 520 -24.23 -5.69 22.57
N ARG A 521 -24.64 -6.96 22.77
CA ARG A 521 -24.82 -7.53 24.12
C ARG A 521 -23.47 -7.69 24.85
N PHE A 522 -22.41 -8.02 24.12
CA PHE A 522 -21.03 -8.07 24.66
C PHE A 522 -20.61 -6.73 25.28
N TRP A 523 -20.89 -5.63 24.58
CA TRP A 523 -20.57 -4.28 25.05
C TRP A 523 -21.47 -3.79 26.20
N GLU A 524 -22.70 -4.27 26.30
CA GLU A 524 -23.60 -3.96 27.43
C GLU A 524 -23.21 -4.64 28.74
N GLN A 525 -22.65 -5.87 28.66
CA GLN A 525 -22.22 -6.64 29.82
C GLN A 525 -20.78 -6.31 30.28
N GLY A 526 -20.06 -5.45 29.54
CA GLY A 526 -18.72 -5.02 29.90
C GLY A 526 -17.65 -6.13 29.84
N GLY A 527 -17.97 -7.26 29.18
CA GLY A 527 -17.02 -8.35 28.93
C GLY A 527 -16.49 -9.09 30.17
N ARG A 528 -17.14 -9.00 31.34
CA ARG A 528 -16.72 -9.74 32.55
C ARG A 528 -17.55 -11.01 32.74
N ASP A 529 -16.88 -12.11 33.10
CA ASP A 529 -17.52 -13.37 33.46
C ASP A 529 -17.22 -13.71 34.93
N PRO A 530 -18.13 -13.38 35.86
CA PRO A 530 -17.91 -13.57 37.29
C PRO A 530 -17.85 -15.04 37.69
N GLU A 531 -18.49 -15.95 36.94
CA GLU A 531 -18.46 -17.39 37.24
C GLU A 531 -17.09 -17.99 36.88
N ALA A 532 -16.52 -17.60 35.74
CA ALA A 532 -15.16 -18.00 35.39
C ALA A 532 -14.10 -17.47 36.38
N GLU A 533 -14.32 -16.27 36.94
CA GLU A 533 -13.43 -15.69 37.97
C GLU A 533 -13.47 -16.51 39.27
N ARG A 534 -14.66 -16.96 39.70
CA ARG A 534 -14.81 -17.85 40.86
C ARG A 534 -14.11 -19.19 40.65
N ILE A 535 -14.32 -19.82 39.49
CA ILE A 535 -13.67 -21.08 39.13
C ILE A 535 -12.14 -20.94 39.15
N SER A 536 -11.61 -19.81 38.65
CA SER A 536 -10.18 -19.54 38.69
C SER A 536 -9.62 -19.42 40.10
N VAL A 537 -10.31 -18.72 41.00
CA VAL A 537 -9.87 -18.55 42.41
C VAL A 537 -9.86 -19.90 43.12
N GLN A 538 -10.93 -20.69 42.96
CA GLN A 538 -11.03 -22.02 43.57
C GLN A 538 -9.97 -22.99 43.03
N LEU A 539 -9.65 -22.91 41.73
CA LEU A 539 -8.58 -23.72 41.15
C LEU A 539 -7.21 -23.40 41.76
N GLU A 540 -6.88 -22.12 41.95
CA GLU A 540 -5.60 -21.71 42.53
C GLU A 540 -5.51 -22.11 44.02
N GLU A 541 -6.61 -22.00 44.76
CA GLU A 541 -6.70 -22.46 46.15
C GLU A 541 -6.45 -23.98 46.24
N LEU A 542 -7.13 -24.76 45.40
CA LEU A 542 -6.99 -26.22 45.32
C LEU A 542 -5.57 -26.65 44.96
N VAL A 543 -4.94 -25.98 43.99
CA VAL A 543 -3.57 -26.27 43.57
C VAL A 543 -2.56 -25.87 44.64
N THR A 544 -2.81 -24.78 45.36
CA THR A 544 -1.96 -24.34 46.47
C THR A 544 -2.01 -25.37 47.60
N GLU A 545 -3.20 -25.86 47.95
CA GLU A 545 -3.39 -26.92 48.94
C GLU A 545 -2.73 -28.23 48.47
N GLY A 546 -2.99 -28.66 47.23
CA GLY A 546 -2.42 -29.86 46.62
C GLY A 546 -0.90 -29.84 46.44
N SER A 547 -0.29 -28.65 46.35
CA SER A 547 1.18 -28.50 46.28
C SER A 547 1.90 -28.98 47.55
N ASN A 548 1.17 -29.14 48.65
CA ASN A 548 1.67 -29.71 49.90
C ASN A 548 1.59 -31.25 49.93
N SER A 549 1.14 -31.90 48.85
CA SER A 549 1.17 -33.36 48.73
C SER A 549 2.62 -33.86 48.59
N ASP A 550 2.92 -34.95 49.28
CA ASP A 550 4.17 -35.69 49.23
C ASP A 550 4.28 -36.63 48.01
N ARG A 551 3.15 -36.86 47.32
CA ARG A 551 3.02 -37.82 46.21
C ARG A 551 3.41 -37.22 44.86
N HIS A 552 4.37 -37.85 44.18
CA HIS A 552 4.88 -37.37 42.89
C HIS A 552 3.83 -37.43 41.76
N LEU A 553 2.95 -38.44 41.77
CA LEU A 553 1.87 -38.58 40.79
C LEU A 553 0.86 -37.42 40.90
N VAL A 554 0.51 -37.03 42.13
CA VAL A 554 -0.40 -35.90 42.40
C VAL A 554 0.24 -34.59 41.96
N LEU A 555 1.51 -34.35 42.34
CA LEU A 555 2.25 -33.14 41.95
C LEU A 555 2.40 -33.01 40.42
N ASN A 556 2.69 -34.11 39.72
CA ASN A 556 2.77 -34.11 38.26
C ASN A 556 1.42 -33.81 37.63
N LYS A 557 0.34 -34.38 38.17
CA LYS A 557 -1.01 -34.15 37.66
C LYS A 557 -1.50 -32.72 37.92
N LEU A 558 -1.07 -32.10 39.01
CA LEU A 558 -1.37 -30.69 39.29
C LEU A 558 -0.73 -29.73 38.27
N MET A 559 0.38 -30.12 37.62
CA MET A 559 0.99 -29.33 36.54
C MET A 559 0.14 -29.31 35.25
N ASP A 560 -0.72 -30.30 35.05
CA ASP A 560 -1.60 -30.39 33.87
C ASP A 560 -2.79 -29.42 33.94
N TYR A 561 -3.09 -28.84 35.11
CA TYR A 561 -4.13 -27.83 35.22
C TYR A 561 -3.72 -26.52 34.51
N PRO A 562 -4.60 -25.93 33.68
CA PRO A 562 -4.32 -24.66 33.00
C PRO A 562 -4.36 -23.47 33.97
N ILE A 563 -3.59 -22.42 33.65
CA ILE A 563 -3.64 -21.14 34.38
C ILE A 563 -4.75 -20.27 33.76
N LEU A 564 -5.85 -20.08 34.49
CA LEU A 564 -6.98 -19.26 34.01
C LEU A 564 -6.75 -17.75 34.11
N ASN A 565 -5.69 -17.31 34.81
CA ASN A 565 -5.43 -15.94 35.25
C ASN A 565 -5.07 -14.91 34.13
N GLY A 566 -5.42 -15.19 32.87
CA GLY A 566 -5.13 -14.33 31.71
C GLY A 566 -6.25 -14.24 30.67
N TYR A 567 -7.39 -14.90 30.91
CA TYR A 567 -8.50 -14.99 29.95
C TYR A 567 -9.62 -13.99 30.17
N TYR A 568 -9.35 -12.90 30.89
CA TYR A 568 -10.28 -11.78 30.97
C TYR A 568 -10.48 -11.20 29.56
N PRO A 569 -11.73 -11.13 29.05
CA PRO A 569 -12.00 -10.53 27.76
C PRO A 569 -11.53 -9.07 27.71
N ILE A 570 -11.59 -8.35 28.85
CA ILE A 570 -11.16 -6.96 29.01
C ILE A 570 -10.66 -6.74 30.46
N HIS A 571 -9.42 -6.27 30.67
CA HIS A 571 -8.85 -6.00 32.01
C HIS A 571 -9.37 -4.72 32.68
N PHE A 572 -10.02 -3.83 31.93
CA PHE A 572 -10.49 -2.52 32.42
C PHE A 572 -12.00 -2.55 32.72
N ARG A 573 -12.40 -1.93 33.84
CA ARG A 573 -13.83 -1.69 34.16
C ARG A 573 -14.42 -0.74 33.12
N ILE A 574 -15.04 -1.29 32.09
CA ILE A 574 -15.83 -0.50 31.14
C ILE A 574 -17.14 -0.14 31.85
N SER A 575 -17.35 1.15 32.10
CA SER A 575 -18.65 1.62 32.57
C SER A 575 -19.70 1.34 31.49
N ARG A 576 -20.95 1.10 31.90
CA ARG A 576 -22.06 0.77 30.99
C ARG A 576 -22.24 1.81 29.88
N THR A 577 -21.87 3.07 30.16
CA THR A 577 -21.88 4.19 29.22
C THR A 577 -20.76 4.09 28.19
N VAL A 578 -19.53 3.77 28.62
CA VAL A 578 -18.36 3.61 27.73
C VAL A 578 -18.52 2.38 26.83
N GLY A 579 -19.14 1.31 27.33
CA GLY A 579 -19.45 0.12 26.54
C GLY A 579 -20.40 0.43 25.38
N LYS A 580 -21.46 1.21 25.62
CA LYS A 580 -22.38 1.65 24.56
C LYS A 580 -21.70 2.51 23.49
N ILE A 581 -20.79 3.39 23.88
CA ILE A 581 -20.01 4.24 22.96
C ILE A 581 -19.10 3.36 22.08
N LEU A 582 -18.38 2.41 22.68
CA LEU A 582 -17.52 1.47 21.93
C LEU A 582 -18.33 0.52 21.02
N GLY A 583 -19.54 0.15 21.44
CA GLY A 583 -20.47 -0.60 20.62
C GLY A 583 -20.91 0.17 19.38
N TRP A 584 -21.18 1.47 19.50
CA TRP A 584 -21.51 2.32 18.35
C TRP A 584 -20.32 2.61 17.44
N LEU A 585 -19.10 2.60 17.98
CA LEU A 585 -17.86 2.88 17.25
C LEU A 585 -17.28 1.60 16.61
N PHE A 586 -18.03 1.04 15.65
CA PHE A 586 -17.75 -0.22 14.96
C PHE A 586 -16.30 -0.45 14.51
N PRO A 587 -15.57 0.51 13.88
CA PRO A 587 -14.21 0.25 13.39
C PRO A 587 -13.18 -0.01 14.51
N ILE A 588 -13.41 0.51 15.72
CA ILE A 588 -12.53 0.28 16.88
C ILE A 588 -13.04 -0.86 17.76
N GLY A 589 -14.36 -1.05 17.83
CA GLY A 589 -14.97 -2.12 18.64
C GLY A 589 -14.88 -3.51 18.02
N LEU A 590 -14.91 -3.64 16.69
CA LEU A 590 -14.86 -4.95 16.00
C LEU A 590 -13.57 -5.75 16.30
N PRO A 591 -12.35 -5.17 16.21
CA PRO A 591 -11.12 -5.91 16.53
C PRO A 591 -11.09 -6.42 17.98
N ILE A 592 -11.59 -5.62 18.92
CA ILE A 592 -11.65 -5.98 20.35
C ILE A 592 -12.63 -7.15 20.56
N TYR A 593 -13.79 -7.10 19.90
CA TYR A 593 -14.78 -8.18 19.94
C TYR A 593 -14.26 -9.49 19.34
N LEU A 594 -13.56 -9.44 18.20
CA LEU A 594 -12.95 -10.62 17.58
C LEU A 594 -11.87 -11.24 18.47
N LEU A 595 -11.06 -10.42 19.14
CA LEU A 595 -10.07 -10.89 20.11
C LEU A 595 -10.75 -11.56 21.32
N ALA A 596 -11.81 -10.94 21.85
CA ALA A 596 -12.55 -11.45 23.00
C ALA A 596 -13.26 -12.78 22.71
N THR A 597 -13.83 -12.92 21.52
CA THR A 597 -14.47 -14.18 21.08
C THR A 597 -13.45 -15.30 20.89
N TYR A 598 -12.26 -15.00 20.36
CA TYR A 598 -11.15 -15.95 20.30
C TYR A 598 -10.71 -16.41 21.71
N ARG A 599 -10.49 -15.46 22.63
CA ARG A 599 -10.10 -15.78 24.03
C ARG A 599 -11.15 -16.61 24.77
N ARG A 600 -12.44 -16.34 24.55
CA ARG A 600 -13.53 -17.13 25.15
C ARG A 600 -13.52 -18.58 24.66
N LYS A 601 -13.20 -18.81 23.38
CA LYS A 601 -13.05 -20.18 22.85
C LYS A 601 -11.89 -20.92 23.53
N LEU A 602 -10.77 -20.25 23.82
CA LEU A 602 -9.68 -20.82 24.61
C LEU A 602 -10.11 -21.13 26.05
N LEU A 603 -10.79 -20.20 26.73
CA LEU A 603 -11.27 -20.41 28.10
C LEU A 603 -12.18 -21.65 28.22
N LEU A 604 -13.08 -21.85 27.26
CA LEU A 604 -13.93 -23.04 27.23
C LEU A 604 -13.15 -24.34 26.99
N HIS A 605 -12.04 -24.29 26.23
CA HIS A 605 -11.14 -25.43 26.08
C HIS A 605 -10.44 -25.73 27.40
N ASP A 606 -9.93 -24.72 28.08
CA ASP A 606 -9.21 -24.87 29.35
C ASP A 606 -10.13 -25.40 30.47
N ILE A 607 -11.37 -24.92 30.56
CA ILE A 607 -12.35 -25.47 31.53
C ILE A 607 -12.67 -26.95 31.24
N ARG A 608 -12.71 -27.38 29.97
CA ARG A 608 -12.83 -28.82 29.65
C ARG A 608 -11.61 -29.61 30.10
N THR A 609 -10.41 -29.07 29.92
CA THR A 609 -9.19 -29.72 30.42
C THR A 609 -9.20 -29.80 31.95
N MET A 610 -9.72 -28.79 32.66
CA MET A 610 -9.88 -28.85 34.11
C MET A 610 -10.82 -29.98 34.53
N THR A 611 -11.97 -30.16 33.86
CA THR A 611 -12.89 -31.27 34.14
C THR A 611 -12.20 -32.63 33.94
N GLN A 612 -11.40 -32.78 32.87
CA GLN A 612 -10.64 -34.00 32.60
C GLN A 612 -9.58 -34.26 33.67
N VAL A 613 -8.75 -33.26 33.99
CA VAL A 613 -7.69 -33.37 35.01
C VAL A 613 -8.29 -33.64 36.39
N SER A 614 -9.42 -33.01 36.73
CA SER A 614 -10.14 -33.25 38.00
C SER A 614 -10.62 -34.70 38.10
N ASN A 615 -11.15 -35.28 37.02
CA ASN A 615 -11.55 -36.69 36.98
C ASN A 615 -10.38 -37.64 37.17
N GLU A 616 -9.27 -37.39 36.46
CA GLU A 616 -8.06 -38.21 36.56
C GLU A 616 -7.45 -38.12 37.97
N LEU A 617 -7.47 -36.94 38.59
CA LEU A 617 -6.95 -36.73 39.94
C LEU A 617 -7.85 -37.37 41.02
N LEU A 618 -9.18 -37.33 40.87
CA LEU A 618 -10.11 -38.08 41.72
C LEU A 618 -9.93 -39.60 41.61
N ASN A 619 -9.62 -40.11 40.42
CA ASN A 619 -9.34 -41.54 40.23
C ASN A 619 -8.04 -41.97 40.89
N ILE A 620 -7.00 -41.13 40.83
CA ILE A 620 -5.73 -41.35 41.56
C ILE A 620 -6.02 -41.44 43.07
N LEU A 621 -6.78 -40.48 43.62
CA LEU A 621 -7.13 -40.46 45.04
C LEU A 621 -8.00 -41.65 45.49
N LYS A 622 -8.92 -42.14 44.63
CA LYS A 622 -9.82 -43.28 44.94
C LYS A 622 -9.14 -44.64 44.87
N ASN A 623 -8.23 -44.84 43.90
CA ASN A 623 -7.48 -46.10 43.78
C ASN A 623 -6.52 -46.32 44.95
N GLU A 624 -6.18 -45.27 45.71
CA GLU A 624 -5.27 -45.34 46.86
C GLU A 624 -5.98 -45.68 48.18
N THR A 625 -7.30 -45.52 48.29
CA THR A 625 -8.07 -45.91 49.50
C THR A 625 -8.20 -47.43 49.70
N TYR A 626 -7.68 -48.26 48.79
CA TYR A 626 -7.85 -49.71 48.78
C TYR A 626 -6.59 -50.54 49.07
N GLU A 627 -5.44 -49.92 49.38
CA GLU A 627 -4.28 -50.62 49.93
C GLU A 627 -4.25 -50.43 51.46
N PRO A 628 -4.72 -51.41 52.26
CA PRO A 628 -4.43 -51.41 53.68
C PRO A 628 -2.93 -51.65 53.90
N ASN A 629 -2.34 -50.84 54.78
CA ASN A 629 -0.97 -50.93 55.24
C ASN A 629 -0.50 -52.38 55.49
N GLU A 630 0.43 -52.88 54.68
CA GLU A 630 1.41 -53.89 55.09
C GLU A 630 2.81 -53.30 54.85
N HIS A 631 3.35 -52.66 55.89
CA HIS A 631 4.60 -53.08 56.53
C HIS A 631 5.04 -52.05 57.59
N ASP A 632 5.04 -52.51 58.84
CA ASP A 632 5.95 -52.07 59.91
C ASP A 632 7.43 -52.25 59.50
#